data_AF-A0A1B6HIV2-F1
#
_entry.id   AF-A0A1B6HIV2-F1
#
_cell.length_a   1.000
_cell.length_b   1.000
_cell.length_c   1.000
_cell.angle_alpha   90.00
_cell.angle_beta   90.00
_cell.angle_gamma   90.00
#
_symmetry.space_group_name_H-M   'P 1'
#
loop_
_entity.id
_entity.type
_entity.pdbx_description
1 polymer ?
#
loop_
_entity_poly.entity_id
_entity_poly.type
_entity_poly.pdbx_seq_one_letter_code
_entity_poly.pdbx_strand_id
1 'polypeptide(L)'
;EEVSIHQALGRVIDRPVTATCSLPPYRASVKDGYAAISTDGKGPREVISVMVAGSQPMSGGVLEPGQCARVNTGAPVPPGADCVVQVEDTRVLQETDDGREE
;
A
#
# COMPACT_ATOMS: atom_id res chain seq x y z
N GLU A 1 -26.46 -8.75 -28.91
CA GLU A 1 -25.37 -8.36 -29.82
C GLU A 1 -24.15 -7.95 -29.00
N GLU A 2 -22.94 -8.08 -29.55
CA GLU A 2 -21.74 -7.56 -28.90
C GLU A 2 -21.53 -6.09 -29.30
N VAL A 3 -21.28 -5.23 -28.31
CA VAL A 3 -21.06 -3.81 -28.50
C VAL A 3 -19.86 -3.36 -27.68
N SER A 4 -19.24 -2.24 -28.07
CA SER A 4 -18.22 -1.58 -27.24
C SER A 4 -18.80 -1.15 -25.89
N ILE A 5 -17.99 -1.17 -24.82
CA ILE A 5 -18.42 -0.74 -23.47
C ILE A 5 -18.96 0.69 -23.46
N HIS A 6 -18.45 1.57 -24.32
CA HIS A 6 -18.92 2.95 -24.44
C HIS A 6 -20.34 3.08 -25.03
N GLN A 7 -20.86 2.02 -25.65
CA GLN A 7 -22.21 1.95 -26.23
C GLN A 7 -23.16 1.05 -25.42
N ALA A 8 -22.68 0.49 -24.30
CA ALA A 8 -23.44 -0.43 -23.48
C ALA A 8 -24.44 0.26 -22.54
N LEU A 9 -24.27 1.58 -22.28
CA LEU A 9 -25.13 2.34 -21.39
C LEU A 9 -26.60 2.26 -21.83
N GLY A 10 -27.49 1.89 -20.90
CA GLY A 10 -28.93 1.76 -21.15
C GLY A 10 -29.37 0.42 -21.77
N ARG A 11 -28.43 -0.50 -22.06
CA ARG A 11 -28.74 -1.85 -22.54
C ARG A 11 -28.86 -2.84 -21.39
N VAL A 12 -29.48 -3.99 -21.67
CA VAL A 12 -29.57 -5.12 -20.74
C VAL A 12 -28.44 -6.10 -21.04
N ILE A 13 -27.80 -6.61 -19.98
CA ILE A 13 -26.71 -7.58 -20.12
C ILE A 13 -27.26 -8.97 -20.48
N ASP A 14 -26.63 -9.62 -21.45
CA ASP A 14 -27.08 -10.93 -21.97
C ASP A 14 -26.42 -12.13 -21.24
N ARG A 15 -25.29 -11.90 -20.56
CA ARG A 15 -24.55 -12.92 -19.81
C ARG A 15 -23.88 -12.34 -18.56
N PRO A 16 -23.63 -13.16 -17.52
CA PRO A 16 -22.89 -12.70 -16.34
C PRO A 16 -21.51 -12.15 -16.71
N VAL A 17 -21.07 -11.11 -15.98
CA VAL A 17 -19.70 -10.60 -16.03
C VAL A 17 -19.04 -10.90 -14.69
N THR A 18 -17.94 -11.65 -14.75
CA THR A 18 -17.18 -12.08 -13.58
C THR A 18 -15.82 -11.39 -13.55
N ALA A 19 -15.31 -11.08 -12.36
CA ALA A 19 -13.97 -10.53 -12.21
C ALA A 19 -12.92 -11.54 -12.67
N THR A 20 -11.92 -11.07 -13.43
CA THR A 20 -10.78 -11.88 -13.88
C THR A 20 -9.58 -11.79 -12.94
N CYS A 21 -9.62 -10.88 -11.96
CA CYS A 21 -8.58 -10.68 -10.95
C CYS A 21 -9.16 -10.06 -9.66
N SER A 22 -8.38 -10.11 -8.59
CA SER A 22 -8.67 -9.40 -7.34
C SER A 22 -8.47 -7.89 -7.48
N LEU A 23 -9.24 -7.11 -6.72
CA LEU A 23 -9.08 -5.66 -6.61
C LEU A 23 -9.09 -5.22 -5.13
N PRO A 24 -7.97 -4.69 -4.60
CA PRO A 24 -6.66 -4.58 -5.23
C PRO A 24 -6.01 -5.95 -5.50
N PRO A 25 -5.12 -6.06 -6.52
CA PRO A 25 -4.41 -7.31 -6.80
C PRO A 25 -3.26 -7.60 -5.80
N TYR A 26 -3.02 -6.68 -4.86
CA TYR A 26 -2.02 -6.77 -3.79
C TYR A 26 -2.58 -6.12 -2.52
N ARG A 27 -1.93 -6.31 -1.36
CA ARG A 27 -2.28 -5.58 -0.14
C ARG A 27 -1.92 -4.11 -0.31
N ALA A 28 -2.91 -3.25 -0.50
CA ALA A 28 -2.70 -1.83 -0.72
C ALA A 28 -2.90 -1.04 0.58
N SER A 29 -2.08 -0.02 0.81
CA SER A 29 -2.34 0.94 1.88
C SER A 29 -3.57 1.76 1.58
N VAL A 30 -4.42 1.96 2.59
CA VAL A 30 -5.58 2.87 2.54
C VAL A 30 -5.19 4.30 2.89
N LYS A 31 -4.00 4.50 3.47
CA LYS A 31 -3.54 5.77 4.04
C LYS A 31 -2.14 6.11 3.56
N ASP A 32 -1.81 7.40 3.62
CA ASP A 32 -0.42 7.82 3.69
C ASP A 32 0.09 7.63 5.12
N GLY A 33 1.25 7.01 5.28
CA GLY A 33 1.79 6.69 6.60
C GLY A 33 2.89 5.64 6.57
N TYR A 34 2.89 4.75 7.56
CA TYR A 34 3.96 3.76 7.77
C TYR A 34 3.38 2.36 7.94
N ALA A 35 3.79 1.45 7.05
CA ALA A 35 3.57 0.02 7.22
C ALA A 35 4.50 -0.52 8.31
N ALA A 36 3.94 -1.22 9.29
CA ALA A 36 4.65 -1.68 10.48
C ALA A 36 4.16 -3.06 10.93
N ILE A 37 4.87 -3.60 11.92
CA ILE A 37 4.47 -4.81 12.66
C ILE A 37 3.69 -4.35 13.90
N SER A 38 2.41 -4.71 13.97
CA SER A 38 1.49 -4.25 15.01
C SER A 38 1.94 -4.61 16.43
N THR A 39 2.60 -5.76 16.59
CA THR A 39 3.09 -6.25 17.88
C THR A 39 4.27 -5.46 18.44
N ASP A 40 4.97 -4.66 17.62
CA ASP A 40 6.04 -3.80 18.14
C ASP A 40 5.49 -2.65 19.00
N GLY A 41 4.20 -2.35 18.89
CA GLY A 41 3.52 -1.32 19.68
C GLY A 41 3.99 0.10 19.33
N LYS A 42 3.95 0.99 20.34
CA LYS A 42 4.40 2.39 20.20
C LYS A 42 5.91 2.50 20.42
N GLY A 43 6.58 3.32 19.63
CA GLY A 43 7.99 3.65 19.82
C GLY A 43 8.67 4.07 18.53
N PRO A 44 9.94 4.48 18.60
CA PRO A 44 10.74 4.78 17.42
C PRO A 44 10.91 3.54 16.54
N ARG A 45 10.92 3.73 15.23
CA ARG A 45 11.16 2.69 14.22
C ARG A 45 12.16 3.21 13.19
N GLU A 46 12.95 2.30 12.65
CA GLU A 46 13.81 2.59 11.50
C GLU A 46 12.98 2.47 10.21
N VAL A 47 13.03 3.49 9.36
CA VAL A 47 12.37 3.43 8.06
C VAL A 47 13.36 2.83 7.06
N ILE A 48 13.05 1.62 6.58
CA ILE A 48 13.95 0.87 5.70
C ILE A 48 13.60 1.01 4.22
N SER A 49 12.45 1.61 3.90
CA SER A 49 11.97 1.74 2.52
C SER A 49 10.83 2.74 2.36
N VAL A 50 10.66 3.23 1.13
CA VAL A 50 9.56 4.09 0.71
C VAL A 50 8.81 3.43 -0.44
N MET A 51 7.49 3.28 -0.29
CA MET A 51 6.60 2.59 -1.21
C MET A 51 5.55 3.56 -1.75
N VAL A 52 5.48 3.68 -3.08
CA VAL A 52 4.50 4.52 -3.78
C VAL A 52 3.59 3.67 -4.66
N ALA A 53 2.51 4.27 -5.17
CA ALA A 53 1.64 3.59 -6.13
C ALA A 53 2.42 3.15 -7.37
N GLY A 54 2.28 1.88 -7.76
CA GLY A 54 3.04 1.28 -8.86
C GLY A 54 4.41 0.74 -8.48
N SER A 55 4.90 0.96 -7.25
CA SER A 55 6.06 0.23 -6.73
C SER A 55 5.79 -1.28 -6.76
N GLN A 56 6.83 -2.06 -7.05
CA GLN A 56 6.77 -3.50 -6.77
C GLN A 56 6.90 -3.71 -5.26
N PRO A 57 6.19 -4.68 -4.66
CA PRO A 57 6.41 -5.07 -3.26
C PRO A 57 7.92 -5.30 -3.06
N MET A 58 8.52 -4.49 -2.19
CA MET A 58 9.95 -4.44 -1.86
C MET A 58 10.79 -5.58 -2.44
N SER A 59 11.66 -5.26 -3.40
CA SER A 59 12.78 -6.13 -3.81
C SER A 59 13.80 -6.37 -2.67
N GLY A 60 13.61 -5.70 -1.51
CA GLY A 60 14.56 -5.57 -0.40
C GLY A 60 14.26 -6.37 0.87
N GLY A 61 13.26 -7.28 0.87
CA GLY A 61 13.05 -8.22 2.00
C GLY A 61 11.76 -8.01 2.80
N VAL A 62 11.67 -8.76 3.91
CA VAL A 62 10.53 -8.77 4.85
C VAL A 62 10.83 -7.79 5.97
N LEU A 63 9.85 -6.98 6.40
CA LEU A 63 10.00 -6.13 7.57
C LEU A 63 10.32 -6.97 8.82
N GLU A 64 11.33 -6.56 9.57
CA GLU A 64 11.73 -7.14 10.86
C GLU A 64 11.26 -6.26 12.03
N PRO A 65 11.19 -6.81 13.27
CA PRO A 65 10.81 -6.03 14.45
C PRO A 65 11.69 -4.79 14.65
N GLY A 66 11.05 -3.65 14.90
CA GLY A 66 11.72 -2.34 15.01
C GLY A 66 11.84 -1.57 13.70
N GLN A 67 11.48 -2.17 12.57
CA GLN A 67 11.47 -1.52 11.26
C GLN A 67 10.07 -1.10 10.83
N CYS A 68 10.01 -0.13 9.91
CA CYS A 68 8.80 0.23 9.19
C CYS A 68 9.13 0.67 7.76
N ALA A 69 8.09 0.80 6.94
CA ALA A 69 8.21 1.32 5.58
C ALA A 69 7.22 2.46 5.38
N ARG A 70 7.69 3.57 4.80
CA ARG A 70 6.81 4.66 4.42
C ARG A 70 5.94 4.20 3.24
N VAL A 71 4.64 4.40 3.32
CA VAL A 71 3.67 3.99 2.30
C VAL A 71 2.74 5.16 1.96
N ASN A 72 2.46 5.35 0.68
CA ASN A 72 1.38 6.21 0.22
C ASN A 72 0.08 5.42 0.01
N THR A 73 -1.03 6.15 -0.10
CA THR A 73 -2.34 5.59 -0.46
C THR A 73 -2.24 4.84 -1.80
N GLY A 74 -2.70 3.59 -1.80
CA GLY A 74 -2.61 2.69 -2.95
C GLY A 74 -1.25 2.03 -3.15
N ALA A 75 -0.22 2.36 -2.37
CA ALA A 75 1.07 1.68 -2.42
C ALA A 75 0.97 0.24 -1.86
N PRO A 76 1.78 -0.70 -2.36
CA PRO A 76 1.79 -2.05 -1.81
C PRO A 76 2.40 -2.08 -0.40
N VAL A 77 1.72 -2.76 0.51
CA VAL A 77 2.20 -3.02 1.89
C VAL A 77 3.25 -4.13 1.85
N PRO A 78 4.49 -3.88 2.29
CA PRO A 78 5.57 -4.85 2.22
C PRO A 78 5.30 -6.11 3.06
N PRO A 79 5.89 -7.26 2.71
CA PRO A 79 5.86 -8.45 3.54
C PRO A 79 6.38 -8.16 4.97
N GLY A 80 5.85 -8.85 5.97
CA GLY A 80 6.19 -8.62 7.38
C GLY A 80 5.26 -7.59 8.06
N ALA A 81 4.89 -6.52 7.36
CA ALA A 81 3.85 -5.62 7.87
C ALA A 81 2.47 -6.29 7.88
N ASP A 82 1.75 -6.03 8.97
CA ASP A 82 0.35 -6.42 9.20
C ASP A 82 -0.56 -5.21 9.46
N CYS A 83 0.01 -4.01 9.64
CA CYS A 83 -0.74 -2.77 9.83
C CYS A 83 -0.12 -1.59 9.09
N VAL A 84 -0.92 -0.52 8.96
CA VAL A 84 -0.47 0.80 8.52
C VAL A 84 -0.91 1.81 9.57
N VAL A 85 0.03 2.62 10.04
CA VAL A 85 -0.23 3.78 10.91
C VAL A 85 -0.27 5.02 10.03
N GLN A 86 -1.37 5.77 10.05
CA GLN A 86 -1.50 7.00 9.27
C GLN A 86 -0.49 8.06 9.74
N VAL A 87 -0.01 8.91 8.82
CA VAL A 87 1.05 9.87 9.11
C VAL A 87 0.69 10.82 10.26
N GLU A 88 -0.60 11.15 10.43
CA GLU A 88 -1.10 12.02 11.50
C GLU A 88 -0.88 11.46 12.92
N ASP A 89 -0.75 10.13 13.04
CA ASP A 89 -0.49 9.44 14.31
C ASP A 89 1.01 9.16 14.53
N THR A 90 1.88 9.79 13.74
CA THR A 90 3.34 9.60 13.79
C THR A 90 4.08 10.93 13.93
N ARG A 91 5.36 10.84 14.28
CA ARG A 91 6.26 12.00 14.33
C ARG A 91 7.64 11.56 13.87
N VAL A 92 8.22 12.31 12.93
CA VAL A 92 9.60 12.12 12.46
C VAL A 92 10.57 12.50 13.58
N LEU A 93 11.52 11.61 13.86
CA LEU A 93 12.54 11.79 14.90
C LEU A 93 13.92 12.11 14.31
N GLN A 94 14.20 11.65 13.10
CA GLN A 94 15.43 11.87 12.37
C GLN A 94 15.10 11.92 10.88
N GLU A 95 15.78 12.79 10.14
CA GLU A 95 15.67 12.90 8.69
C GLU A 95 17.03 12.55 8.07
N THR A 96 17.02 11.89 6.92
CA THR A 96 18.21 11.74 6.08
C THR A 96 18.55 13.05 5.39
N ASP A 97 19.83 13.27 5.08
CA ASP A 97 20.32 14.51 4.45
C ASP A 97 19.66 14.81 3.08
N ASP A 98 19.06 13.79 2.44
CA ASP A 98 18.38 13.91 1.16
C ASP A 98 16.87 14.19 1.29
N GLY A 99 16.32 14.18 2.50
CA GLY A 99 14.90 14.42 2.79
C GLY A 99 13.95 13.38 2.21
N ARG A 100 14.44 12.20 1.81
CA ARG A 100 13.62 11.16 1.15
C ARG A 100 13.25 10.00 2.05
N GLU A 101 14.02 9.73 3.10
CA GLU A 101 13.79 8.64 4.04
C GLU A 101 13.34 9.26 5.38
N GLU A 102 12.06 9.62 5.44
CA GLU A 102 11.34 9.95 6.68
C GLU A 102 10.88 8.68 7.38
#